data_AF-A0A9E5T106-F1
#
_entry.id   AF-A0A9E5T106-F1
#
_cell.length_a   1.000
_cell.length_b   1.000
_cell.length_c   1.000
_cell.angle_alpha   90.00
_cell.angle_beta   90.00
_cell.angle_gamma   90.00
#
_symmetry.space_group_name_H-M   'P 1'
#
loop_
_entity.id
_entity.type
_entity.pdbx_description
1 polymer ?
#
loop_
_entity_poly.entity_id
_entity_poly.type
_entity_poly.pdbx_seq_one_letter_code
_entity_poly.pdbx_strand_id
1 'polypeptide(L)'
;MSRAKPPNVDVGVVEQYGKNEPNKTTKKQLEIDFVATMGSRKYYIQSAFSLSNPEKITQEQRPLIAVNDSFKKIIVVRDNIKVRRNDYGIITVGIQNFLLDENSLDI
;
A
#
# COMPACT_ATOMS: atom_id res chain seq x y z
N MET A 1 6.28 -33.45 -1.41
CA MET A 1 6.27 -32.07 -0.86
C MET A 1 5.39 -31.24 -1.75
N SER A 2 4.26 -30.69 -1.26
CA SER A 2 3.46 -29.76 -2.08
C SER A 2 4.24 -28.44 -2.19
N ARG A 3 4.51 -27.99 -3.42
CA ARG A 3 4.98 -26.63 -3.66
C ARG A 3 3.96 -25.65 -3.06
N ALA A 4 4.40 -24.73 -2.21
CA ALA A 4 3.57 -23.63 -1.77
C ALA A 4 3.06 -22.87 -3.00
N LYS A 5 1.74 -22.65 -3.07
CA LYS A 5 1.15 -21.90 -4.19
C LYS A 5 1.61 -20.44 -4.08
N PRO A 6 2.13 -19.83 -5.16
CA PRO A 6 2.49 -18.41 -5.12
C PRO A 6 1.25 -17.55 -4.84
N PRO A 7 1.43 -16.36 -4.23
CA PRO A 7 0.33 -15.44 -4.01
C PRO A 7 -0.30 -15.02 -5.34
N ASN A 8 -1.61 -14.75 -5.32
CA ASN A 8 -2.28 -14.09 -6.43
C ASN A 8 -1.99 -12.58 -6.33
N VAL A 9 -1.53 -11.96 -7.41
CA VAL A 9 -1.16 -10.54 -7.44
C VAL A 9 -1.93 -9.86 -8.58
N ASP A 10 -2.53 -8.71 -8.27
CA ASP A 10 -3.27 -7.87 -9.21
C ASP A 10 -3.03 -6.37 -8.91
N VAL A 11 -3.52 -5.47 -9.76
CA VAL A 11 -3.57 -4.04 -9.50
C VAL A 11 -4.87 -3.70 -8.76
N GLY A 12 -4.78 -2.90 -7.70
CA GLY A 12 -5.95 -2.50 -6.90
C GLY A 12 -6.55 -1.20 -7.40
N VAL A 13 -7.88 -1.08 -7.36
CA VAL A 13 -8.58 0.20 -7.60
C VAL A 13 -9.50 0.49 -6.42
N VAL A 14 -9.37 1.68 -5.85
CA VAL A 14 -10.23 2.17 -4.78
C VAL A 14 -10.91 3.47 -5.18
N GLU A 15 -12.14 3.65 -4.72
CA GLU A 15 -12.97 4.80 -5.08
C GLU A 15 -12.96 5.81 -3.94
N GLN A 16 -12.53 7.03 -4.25
CA GLN A 16 -12.58 8.17 -3.33
C GLN A 16 -13.71 9.11 -3.76
N TYR A 17 -14.63 9.38 -2.84
CA TYR A 17 -15.72 10.32 -3.04
C TYR A 17 -15.33 11.69 -2.48
N GLY A 18 -15.51 12.73 -3.30
CA GLY A 18 -15.33 14.14 -2.92
C GLY A 18 -16.58 14.94 -3.17
N LYS A 19 -16.73 16.08 -2.48
CA LYS A 19 -17.75 17.10 -2.77
C LYS A 19 -17.04 18.33 -3.33
N ASN A 20 -17.12 18.52 -4.65
CA ASN A 20 -16.52 19.69 -5.29
C ASN A 20 -17.51 20.86 -5.38
N GLU A 21 -18.81 20.60 -5.30
CA GLU A 21 -19.89 21.60 -5.34
C GLU A 21 -21.04 21.18 -4.41
N PRO A 22 -21.85 22.13 -3.90
CA PRO A 22 -23.08 21.78 -3.19
C PRO A 22 -23.97 20.93 -4.12
N ASN A 23 -24.32 19.71 -3.69
CA ASN A 23 -25.06 18.67 -4.41
C ASN A 23 -24.35 17.86 -5.51
N LYS A 24 -23.03 17.99 -5.70
CA LYS A 24 -22.29 17.14 -6.66
C LYS A 24 -21.21 16.31 -5.98
N THR A 25 -21.45 15.00 -5.90
CA THR A 25 -20.44 14.02 -5.50
C THR A 25 -19.58 13.66 -6.70
N THR A 26 -18.29 13.93 -6.63
CA THR A 26 -17.31 13.45 -7.61
C THR A 26 -16.72 12.14 -7.15
N LYS A 27 -16.62 11.19 -8.08
CA LYS A 27 -16.00 9.88 -7.87
C LYS A 27 -14.64 9.87 -8.53
N LYS A 28 -13.58 9.64 -7.77
CA LYS A 28 -12.21 9.50 -8.28
C LYS A 28 -11.72 8.09 -8.01
N GLN A 29 -11.18 7.44 -9.02
CA GLN A 29 -10.49 6.17 -8.85
C GLN A 29 -9.02 6.43 -8.51
N LEU A 30 -8.52 5.71 -7.51
CA LEU A 30 -7.12 5.69 -7.13
C LEU A 30 -6.61 4.27 -7.30
N GLU A 31 -5.43 4.14 -7.87
CA GLU A 31 -4.77 2.86 -8.11
C GLU A 31 -3.86 2.51 -6.93
N ILE A 32 -3.73 1.22 -6.66
CA ILE A 32 -2.75 0.63 -5.76
C ILE A 32 -1.89 -0.30 -6.62
N ASP A 33 -0.58 -0.06 -6.64
CA ASP A 33 0.34 -0.73 -7.58
C ASP A 33 0.21 -2.26 -7.52
N PHE A 34 0.12 -2.83 -6.31
CA PHE A 34 -0.05 -4.27 -6.13
C PHE A 34 -1.01 -4.61 -4.98
N VAL A 35 -1.88 -5.59 -5.24
CA VAL A 35 -2.71 -6.27 -4.26
C VAL A 35 -2.34 -7.75 -4.27
N ALA A 36 -1.67 -8.21 -3.23
CA ALA A 36 -1.27 -9.61 -3.09
C ALA A 36 -2.20 -10.35 -2.13
N THR A 37 -2.75 -11.48 -2.56
CA THR A 37 -3.66 -12.33 -1.78
C THR A 37 -3.10 -13.74 -1.64
N MET A 38 -3.05 -14.24 -0.40
CA MET A 38 -2.61 -15.60 -0.07
C MET A 38 -3.48 -16.17 1.06
N GLY A 39 -4.47 -17.00 0.68
CA GLY A 39 -5.45 -17.52 1.64
C GLY A 39 -6.24 -16.40 2.30
N SER A 40 -6.20 -16.31 3.63
CA SER A 40 -6.82 -15.24 4.42
C SER A 40 -5.98 -13.96 4.52
N ARG A 41 -4.77 -13.96 3.98
CA ARG A 41 -3.87 -12.80 4.00
C ARG A 41 -4.05 -11.96 2.74
N LYS A 42 -4.08 -10.65 2.92
CA LYS A 42 -4.10 -9.66 1.84
C LYS A 42 -3.15 -8.51 2.19
N TYR A 43 -2.43 -8.04 1.18
CA TYR A 43 -1.48 -6.93 1.29
C TYR A 43 -1.76 -5.93 0.18
N TYR A 44 -1.86 -4.65 0.55
CA TYR A 44 -1.90 -3.52 -0.36
C TYR A 44 -0.51 -2.88 -0.38
N ILE A 45 0.13 -2.82 -1.55
CA ILE A 45 1.52 -2.39 -1.68
C ILE A 45 1.60 -1.25 -2.69
N GLN A 46 2.21 -0.15 -2.28
CA GLN A 46 2.56 0.98 -3.13
C GLN A 46 4.08 1.11 -3.23
N SER A 47 4.59 1.43 -4.41
CA SER A 47 5.99 1.74 -4.62
C SER A 47 6.20 3.25 -4.73
N ALA A 48 7.26 3.77 -4.12
CA ALA A 48 7.61 5.18 -4.19
C ALA A 48 9.13 5.36 -4.29
N PHE A 49 9.58 6.33 -5.07
CA PHE A 49 11.01 6.63 -5.15
C PHE A 49 11.55 7.09 -3.79
N SER A 50 10.88 8.03 -3.14
CA SER A 50 11.19 8.52 -1.79
C SER A 50 9.96 9.18 -1.16
N LEU A 51 9.96 9.29 0.17
CA LEU A 51 8.94 9.98 0.97
C LEU A 51 9.55 11.23 1.63
N SER A 52 10.19 12.07 0.81
CA SER A 52 11.04 13.17 1.26
C SER A 52 10.29 14.40 1.77
N ASN A 53 9.01 14.56 1.42
CA ASN A 53 8.19 15.70 1.85
C ASN A 53 6.73 15.28 2.13
N PRO A 54 5.97 16.10 2.87
CA PRO A 54 4.58 15.82 3.23
C PRO A 54 3.65 15.61 2.03
N GLU A 55 3.89 16.32 0.92
CA GLU A 55 3.07 16.21 -0.29
C GLU A 55 3.23 14.83 -0.94
N LYS A 56 4.46 14.34 -1.06
CA LYS A 56 4.78 12.99 -1.54
C LYS A 56 4.22 11.93 -0.60
N ILE A 57 4.39 12.10 0.71
CA ILE A 57 3.79 11.18 1.70
C ILE A 57 2.28 11.10 1.50
N THR A 58 1.61 12.24 1.42
CA THR A 58 0.16 12.32 1.22
C THR A 58 -0.27 11.70 -0.10
N GLN A 59 0.48 11.95 -1.18
CA GLN A 59 0.20 11.40 -2.50
C GLN A 59 0.27 9.87 -2.51
N GLU A 60 1.37 9.29 -2.02
CA GLU A 60 1.61 7.85 -2.07
C GLU A 60 0.74 7.07 -1.07
N GLN A 61 0.36 7.68 0.06
CA GLN A 61 -0.51 7.04 1.05
C GLN A 61 -2.00 7.12 0.69
N ARG A 62 -2.41 8.08 -0.14
CA ARG A 62 -3.82 8.34 -0.45
C ARG A 62 -4.61 7.09 -0.87
N PRO A 63 -4.16 6.27 -1.84
CA PRO A 63 -4.91 5.07 -2.22
C PRO A 63 -5.02 4.08 -1.06
N LEU A 64 -3.96 3.89 -0.27
CA LEU A 64 -3.95 2.98 0.87
C LEU A 64 -4.90 3.42 1.99
N ILE A 65 -4.94 4.72 2.30
CA ILE A 65 -5.86 5.30 3.30
C ILE A 65 -7.32 5.16 2.86
N ALA A 66 -7.60 5.24 1.55
CA ALA A 66 -8.95 5.11 1.02
C ALA A 66 -9.51 3.68 1.11
N VAL A 67 -8.66 2.68 1.33
CA VAL A 67 -9.11 1.29 1.53
C VAL A 67 -9.73 1.14 2.92
N ASN A 68 -11.04 0.88 2.95
CA ASN A 68 -11.82 0.73 4.17
C ASN A 68 -11.80 -0.71 4.73
N ASP A 69 -10.60 -1.22 5.02
CA ASP A 69 -10.40 -2.50 5.71
C ASP A 69 -9.15 -2.48 6.61
N SER A 70 -8.95 -3.55 7.36
CA SER A 70 -7.84 -3.71 8.30
C SER A 70 -6.67 -4.53 7.74
N PHE A 71 -6.66 -4.87 6.45
CA PHE A 71 -5.55 -5.62 5.87
C PHE A 71 -4.29 -4.76 5.80
N LYS A 72 -3.13 -5.42 5.71
CA LYS A 72 -1.82 -4.77 5.76
C LYS A 72 -1.61 -3.86 4.54
N LYS A 73 -1.04 -2.68 4.82
CA LYS A 73 -0.77 -1.61 3.85
C LYS A 73 0.71 -1.26 3.93
N ILE A 74 1.42 -1.35 2.81
CA ILE A 74 2.89 -1.26 2.75
C ILE A 74 3.28 -0.25 1.68
N ILE A 75 4.27 0.60 1.97
CA ILE A 75 4.96 1.45 1.00
C ILE A 75 6.41 0.98 0.91
N VAL A 76 6.84 0.58 -0.27
CA VAL A 76 8.23 0.22 -0.56
C VAL A 76 8.95 1.42 -1.14
N VAL A 77 10.04 1.85 -0.50
CA VAL A 77 10.87 2.98 -0.95
C VAL A 77 12.24 2.54 -1.43
N ARG A 78 12.89 3.33 -2.30
CA ARG A 78 14.25 3.04 -2.76
C ARG A 78 15.28 3.08 -1.62
N ASP A 79 15.09 4.01 -0.69
CA ASP A 79 16.07 4.32 0.35
C ASP A 79 16.26 3.18 1.36
N ASN A 80 17.48 3.03 1.88
CA ASN A 80 17.77 2.08 2.95
C ASN A 80 17.29 2.66 4.30
N ILE A 81 16.02 2.46 4.61
CA ILE A 81 15.41 2.90 5.85
C ILE A 81 15.06 1.70 6.75
N LYS A 82 15.10 1.94 8.06
CA LYS A 82 14.45 1.05 9.02
C LYS A 82 12.95 1.07 8.77
N VAL A 83 12.31 -0.07 8.99
CA VAL A 83 10.85 -0.20 8.95
C VAL A 83 10.22 0.83 9.89
N ARG A 84 9.21 1.54 9.40
CA ARG A 84 8.41 2.48 10.19
C ARG A 84 6.94 2.21 9.98
N ARG A 85 6.13 2.51 11.00
CA ARG A 85 4.67 2.48 10.92
C ARG A 85 4.12 3.84 11.30
N ASN A 86 3.17 4.35 10.52
CA ASN A 86 2.50 5.62 10.81
C ASN A 86 1.18 5.42 11.56
N ASP A 87 0.50 6.52 11.89
CA ASP A 87 -0.77 6.53 12.63
C ASP A 87 -1.94 5.89 11.84
N TYR A 88 -1.83 5.80 10.52
CA TYR A 88 -2.78 5.07 9.65
C TYR A 88 -2.49 3.57 9.60
N GLY A 89 -1.48 3.10 10.32
CA GLY A 89 -1.05 1.70 10.33
C GLY A 89 -0.30 1.26 9.07
N ILE A 90 0.09 2.18 8.18
CA ILE A 90 0.85 1.92 6.96
C ILE A 90 2.31 1.69 7.32
N ILE A 91 2.89 0.61 6.78
CA ILE A 91 4.29 0.24 6.97
C ILE A 91 5.12 0.84 5.82
N THR A 92 6.19 1.55 6.11
CA THR A 92 7.19 1.96 5.11
C THR A 92 8.46 1.15 5.29
N VAL A 93 8.94 0.54 4.21
CA VAL A 93 10.12 -0.32 4.19
C VAL A 93 11.01 0.01 2.99
N GLY A 94 12.33 -0.06 3.17
CA GLY A 94 13.28 0.06 2.07
C GLY A 94 13.28 -1.17 1.18
N ILE A 95 13.49 -1.00 -0.13
CA ILE A 95 13.44 -2.08 -1.12
C ILE A 95 14.40 -3.24 -0.82
N GLN A 96 15.57 -2.95 -0.26
CA GLN A 96 16.53 -3.98 0.15
C GLN A 96 15.94 -4.87 1.25
N ASN A 97 15.39 -4.26 2.31
CA ASN A 97 14.77 -5.01 3.41
C ASN A 97 13.52 -5.77 2.91
N PHE A 98 12.75 -5.18 2.00
CA PHE A 98 11.57 -5.82 1.42
C PHE A 98 11.89 -7.09 0.63
N LEU A 99 12.96 -7.07 -0.17
CA LEU A 99 13.34 -8.19 -1.04
C LEU A 99 14.19 -9.26 -0.36
N LEU A 100 14.95 -8.89 0.68
CA LEU A 100 15.92 -9.79 1.32
C LEU A 100 15.38 -10.48 2.58
N ASP A 101 14.37 -9.92 3.24
CA ASP A 101 13.71 -10.55 4.39
C ASP A 101 12.52 -11.39 3.93
N GLU A 102 12.59 -12.71 4.12
CA GLU A 102 11.50 -13.64 3.80
C GLU A 102 10.21 -13.33 4.58
N ASN A 103 10.31 -12.62 5.70
CA ASN A 103 9.19 -12.19 6.54
C ASN A 103 8.80 -10.72 6.31
N SER A 104 9.26 -10.08 5.22
CA SER A 104 9.05 -8.65 4.97
C SER A 104 7.59 -8.22 4.82
N LEU A 105 6.68 -9.16 4.56
CA LEU A 105 5.24 -8.93 4.53
C LEU A 105 4.60 -9.04 5.92
N ASP A 106 5.22 -9.79 6.82
CA ASP A 106 4.68 -10.09 8.14
C ASP A 106 5.18 -9.14 9.25
N ILE A 107 5.90 -8.08 8.87
CA ILE A 107 6.35 -6.97 9.75
C ILE A 107 5.19 -6.28 10.49
#